data_AF-A0AAW1BKI1-F1
#
_entry.id   AF-A0AAW1BKI1-F1
#
_cell.length_a   1.000
_cell.length_b   1.000
_cell.length_c   1.000
_cell.angle_alpha   90.00
_cell.angle_beta   90.00
_cell.angle_gamma   90.00
#
_symmetry.space_group_name_H-M   'P 1'
#
loop_
_entity.id
_entity.type
_entity.pdbx_description
1 polymer ?
#
loop_
_entity_poly.entity_id
_entity_poly.type
_entity_poly.pdbx_seq_one_letter_code
_entity_poly.pdbx_strand_id
1 'polypeptide(L)'
;MSKPVGLLWLPLIFTPFCVMLNSNFLLWITALAIRFTFIEGQAQYPVVITNYGKIRGVRTPLPNEILGPVEQYLGVPYASPPTGERRFQPPEPPSSWTGIRNATQFAAVCPQYLDERSLLNDMLPVWFTANLDTVMTYVQDQNEDCLYLNIYIPTENGKYIH
;
A
#
# COMPACT_ATOMS: atom_id res chain seq x y z
N MET A 1 13.70 79.72 -5.68
CA MET A 1 12.41 80.27 -6.14
C MET A 1 11.51 79.11 -6.51
N SER A 2 10.45 78.93 -5.74
CA SER A 2 9.45 77.86 -5.84
C SER A 2 8.55 78.02 -7.05
N LYS A 3 8.13 76.90 -7.67
CA LYS A 3 6.83 76.70 -8.34
C LYS A 3 6.45 75.20 -8.31
N PRO A 4 5.15 74.86 -8.35
CA PRO A 4 4.59 73.76 -7.54
C PRO A 4 4.14 72.52 -8.33
N VAL A 5 3.85 71.48 -7.56
CA VAL A 5 3.25 70.16 -7.86
C VAL A 5 1.82 70.29 -8.42
N GLY A 6 1.43 69.41 -9.35
CA GLY A 6 0.04 69.30 -9.84
C GLY A 6 -0.27 67.99 -10.58
N LEU A 7 -0.62 66.96 -9.80
CA LEU A 7 -1.41 65.75 -10.08
C LEU A 7 -1.93 65.51 -11.52
N LEU A 8 -1.47 64.41 -12.14
CA LEU A 8 -2.15 63.73 -13.23
C LEU A 8 -3.28 62.86 -12.67
N TRP A 9 -4.51 63.13 -13.10
CA TRP A 9 -5.68 62.30 -12.85
C TRP A 9 -5.71 61.13 -13.85
N LEU A 10 -5.60 59.89 -13.36
CA LEU A 10 -5.98 58.68 -14.12
C LEU A 10 -7.30 58.15 -13.53
N PRO A 11 -8.33 57.92 -14.35
CA PRO A 11 -9.60 57.42 -13.85
C PRO A 11 -9.46 55.93 -13.46
N LEU A 12 -9.90 55.61 -12.25
CA LEU A 12 -10.15 54.24 -11.80
C LEU A 12 -11.26 53.63 -12.65
N ILE A 13 -10.89 52.84 -13.65
CA ILE A 13 -11.81 51.95 -14.35
C ILE A 13 -11.94 50.69 -13.48
N PHE A 14 -12.90 50.71 -12.56
CA PHE A 14 -13.42 49.51 -11.92
C PHE A 14 -14.40 48.85 -12.91
N THR A 15 -13.90 47.96 -13.77
CA THR A 15 -14.78 46.97 -14.43
C THR A 15 -14.86 45.73 -13.54
N PRO A 16 -16.04 45.34 -13.05
CA PRO A 16 -16.18 44.04 -12.41
C PRO A 16 -16.15 43.01 -13.55
N PHE A 17 -15.02 42.33 -13.72
CA PHE A 17 -14.98 41.16 -14.59
C PHE A 17 -15.75 40.05 -13.88
N CYS A 18 -17.08 40.10 -13.97
CA CYS A 18 -17.95 38.99 -13.65
C CYS A 18 -17.66 37.92 -14.70
N VAL A 19 -16.69 37.05 -14.41
CA VAL A 19 -16.43 35.86 -15.23
C VAL A 19 -17.69 35.01 -15.10
N MET A 20 -18.59 35.14 -16.09
CA MET A 20 -19.66 34.19 -16.30
C MET A 20 -19.02 32.87 -16.71
N LEU A 21 -18.65 32.07 -15.71
CA LEU A 21 -18.31 30.66 -15.89
C LEU A 21 -19.54 29.99 -16.47
N ASN A 22 -19.54 29.81 -17.79
CA ASN A 22 -20.56 29.05 -18.50
C ASN A 22 -20.73 27.69 -17.79
N SER A 23 -21.97 27.25 -17.55
CA SER A 23 -22.26 25.98 -16.87
C SER A 23 -21.51 24.80 -17.51
N ASN A 24 -21.30 24.83 -18.83
CA ASN A 24 -20.47 23.86 -19.54
C ASN A 24 -18.99 23.88 -19.11
N PHE A 25 -18.40 25.04 -18.83
CA PHE A 25 -17.01 25.14 -18.40
C PHE A 25 -16.80 24.60 -16.98
N LEU A 26 -17.78 24.83 -16.09
CA LEU A 26 -17.75 24.26 -14.74
C LEU A 26 -17.88 22.72 -14.78
N LEU A 27 -18.72 22.18 -15.66
CA LEU A 27 -18.85 20.73 -15.89
C LEU A 27 -17.57 20.12 -16.46
N TRP A 28 -16.86 20.84 -17.32
CA TRP A 28 -15.56 20.38 -17.85
C TRP A 28 -14.47 20.38 -16.77
N ILE A 29 -14.42 21.40 -15.91
CA ILE A 29 -13.47 21.44 -14.79
C ILE A 29 -13.74 20.31 -13.79
N THR A 30 -15.00 20.06 -13.44
CA THR A 30 -15.33 18.96 -12.52
C THR A 30 -15.04 17.60 -13.14
N ALA A 31 -15.33 17.40 -14.43
CA ALA A 31 -14.97 16.19 -15.15
C ALA A 31 -13.44 15.98 -15.23
N LEU A 32 -12.67 17.06 -15.45
CA LEU A 32 -11.20 17.02 -15.46
C LEU A 32 -10.65 16.69 -14.06
N ALA A 33 -11.20 17.28 -13.01
CA ALA A 33 -10.82 16.99 -11.63
C ALA A 33 -11.13 15.53 -11.24
N ILE A 34 -12.30 15.00 -11.64
CA ILE A 34 -12.66 13.59 -11.43
C ILE A 34 -11.73 12.65 -12.21
N ARG A 35 -11.29 13.04 -13.42
CA ARG A 35 -10.31 12.26 -14.19
C ARG A 35 -8.93 12.28 -13.52
N PHE A 36 -8.52 13.40 -12.94
CA PHE A 36 -7.22 13.55 -12.29
C PHE A 36 -7.12 12.70 -11.01
N THR A 37 -8.17 12.67 -10.17
CA THR A 37 -8.19 11.85 -8.95
C THR A 37 -8.16 10.34 -9.21
N PHE A 38 -8.61 9.88 -10.37
CA PHE A 38 -8.61 8.45 -10.72
C PHE A 38 -7.25 7.91 -11.21
N ILE A 39 -6.36 8.77 -11.70
CA ILE A 39 -5.06 8.33 -12.26
C ILE A 39 -4.06 8.01 -11.14
N GLU A 40 -4.10 8.73 -10.02
CA GLU A 40 -3.15 8.58 -8.92
C GLU A 40 -3.28 7.23 -8.17
N GLY A 41 -4.48 6.65 -8.11
CA GLY A 41 -4.74 5.41 -7.36
C GLY A 41 -4.20 4.12 -7.98
N GLN A 42 -3.88 4.10 -9.28
CA GLN A 42 -3.40 2.88 -9.96
C GLN A 42 -1.93 2.57 -9.65
N ALA A 43 -1.10 3.60 -9.44
CA ALA A 43 0.33 3.44 -9.18
C ALA A 43 0.65 2.95 -7.76
N GLN A 44 -0.24 3.25 -6.79
CA GLN A 44 -0.07 2.87 -5.39
C GLN A 44 -0.52 1.44 -5.09
N TYR A 45 -1.46 0.91 -5.88
CA TYR A 45 -2.06 -0.41 -5.67
C TYR A 45 -1.88 -1.30 -6.91
N PRO A 46 -0.64 -1.80 -7.16
CA PRO A 46 -0.34 -2.59 -8.34
C PRO A 46 -1.13 -3.91 -8.35
N VAL A 47 -1.63 -4.30 -9.53
CA VAL A 47 -2.41 -5.54 -9.71
C VAL A 47 -1.63 -6.50 -10.61
N VAL A 48 -1.44 -7.73 -10.13
CA VAL A 48 -0.73 -8.80 -10.84
C VAL A 48 -1.66 -9.97 -11.09
N ILE A 49 -1.51 -10.61 -12.25
CA ILE A 49 -2.26 -11.80 -12.64
C ILE A 49 -1.43 -13.03 -12.22
N THR A 50 -2.03 -13.94 -11.46
CA THR A 50 -1.46 -15.24 -11.10
C THR A 50 -2.24 -16.36 -11.81
N ASN A 51 -1.74 -17.60 -11.71
CA ASN A 51 -2.46 -18.77 -12.22
C ASN A 51 -3.83 -19.00 -11.55
N TYR A 52 -4.04 -18.46 -10.33
CA TYR A 52 -5.24 -18.67 -9.53
C TYR A 52 -6.20 -17.46 -9.54
N GLY A 53 -5.76 -16.31 -10.04
CA GLY A 53 -6.56 -15.09 -10.07
C GLY A 53 -5.72 -13.82 -9.95
N LYS A 54 -6.37 -12.66 -9.94
CA LYS A 54 -5.70 -11.36 -9.80
C LYS A 54 -5.49 -11.01 -8.34
N ILE A 55 -4.33 -10.48 -8.00
CA ILE A 55 -4.01 -9.95 -6.67
C ILE A 55 -3.65 -8.47 -6.74
N ARG A 56 -4.06 -7.70 -5.73
CA ARG A 56 -3.70 -6.29 -5.54
C ARG A 56 -2.71 -6.17 -4.39
N GLY A 57 -1.51 -5.67 -4.67
CA GLY A 57 -0.51 -5.33 -3.67
C GLY A 57 -0.57 -3.86 -3.26
N VAL A 58 0.49 -3.41 -2.59
CA VAL A 58 0.72 -2.02 -2.21
C VAL A 58 2.15 -1.62 -2.54
N ARG A 59 2.35 -0.45 -3.12
CA ARG A 59 3.68 0.13 -3.35
C ARG A 59 4.09 0.96 -2.14
N THR A 60 5.17 0.55 -1.48
CA THR A 60 5.62 1.14 -0.21
C THR A 60 6.99 1.81 -0.40
N PRO A 61 7.12 3.11 -0.08
CA PRO A 61 8.43 3.77 -0.06
C PRO A 61 9.29 3.22 1.08
N LEU A 62 10.60 3.16 0.85
CA LEU A 62 11.55 2.79 1.90
C LEU A 62 12.03 4.04 2.64
N PRO A 63 12.41 3.94 3.93
CA PRO A 63 12.93 5.09 4.68
C PRO A 63 14.22 5.68 4.10
N ASN A 64 14.95 4.91 3.29
CA ASN A 64 16.17 5.35 2.63
C ASN A 64 15.83 5.99 1.28
N GLU A 65 16.16 7.27 1.13
CA GLU A 65 15.90 8.07 -0.08
C GLU A 65 16.63 7.56 -1.34
N ILE A 66 17.72 6.80 -1.16
CA ILE A 66 18.50 6.23 -2.28
C ILE A 66 17.82 4.96 -2.81
N LEU A 67 17.09 4.24 -1.96
CA LEU A 67 16.43 3.00 -2.35
C LEU A 67 15.08 3.29 -3.01
N GLY A 68 14.84 2.64 -4.15
CA GLY A 68 13.53 2.69 -4.80
C GLY A 68 12.42 2.06 -3.92
N PRO A 69 11.16 2.42 -4.15
CA PRO A 69 10.04 1.79 -3.45
C PRO A 69 9.94 0.30 -3.79
N VAL A 70 9.25 -0.45 -2.93
CA VAL A 70 9.02 -1.89 -3.07
C VAL A 70 7.54 -2.15 -3.22
N GLU A 71 7.16 -3.01 -4.16
CA GLU A 71 5.81 -3.53 -4.24
C GLU A 71 5.68 -4.74 -3.31
N GLN A 72 4.67 -4.70 -2.45
CA GLN A 72 4.41 -5.72 -1.45
C GLN A 72 3.08 -6.42 -1.76
N TYR A 73 3.11 -7.74 -1.78
CA TYR A 73 1.95 -8.59 -1.86
C TYR A 73 1.93 -9.48 -0.62
N LEU A 74 1.11 -9.10 0.35
CA LEU A 74 1.06 -9.71 1.67
C LEU A 74 -0.16 -10.63 1.79
N GLY A 75 0.00 -11.78 2.45
CA GLY A 75 -1.11 -12.71 2.66
C GLY A 75 -1.61 -13.38 1.37
N VAL A 76 -0.70 -13.73 0.45
CA VAL A 76 -1.05 -14.43 -0.80
C VAL A 76 -1.21 -15.92 -0.52
N PRO A 77 -2.39 -16.53 -0.76
CA PRO A 77 -2.59 -17.96 -0.51
C PRO A 77 -1.80 -18.80 -1.50
N TYR A 78 -1.02 -19.76 -1.00
CA TYR A 78 -0.28 -20.70 -1.85
C TYR A 78 -0.79 -22.14 -1.76
N ALA A 79 -1.70 -22.42 -0.84
CA ALA A 79 -2.36 -23.71 -0.66
C ALA A 79 -3.78 -23.50 -0.13
N SER A 80 -4.61 -24.54 -0.21
CA SER A 80 -5.92 -24.56 0.46
C SER A 80 -5.77 -24.64 1.98
N PRO A 81 -6.72 -24.10 2.78
CA PRO A 81 -6.66 -24.15 4.24
C PRO A 81 -6.54 -25.60 4.75
N PRO A 82 -5.56 -25.92 5.62
CA PRO A 82 -5.33 -27.28 6.11
C PRO A 82 -6.24 -27.65 7.29
N THR A 83 -7.52 -27.27 7.22
CA THR A 83 -8.50 -27.42 8.30
C THR A 83 -9.37 -28.66 8.11
N GLY A 84 -10.02 -29.11 9.20
CA GLY A 84 -10.92 -30.27 9.19
C GLY A 84 -10.21 -31.55 8.73
N GLU A 85 -10.78 -32.26 7.76
CA GLU A 85 -10.23 -33.51 7.20
C GLU A 85 -8.88 -33.34 6.49
N ARG A 86 -8.48 -32.10 6.16
CA ARG A 86 -7.17 -31.80 5.56
C ARG A 86 -6.06 -31.65 6.60
N ARG A 87 -6.39 -31.66 7.90
CA ARG A 87 -5.39 -31.62 8.95
C ARG A 87 -4.52 -32.88 8.88
N PHE A 88 -3.20 -32.69 8.97
CA PHE A 88 -2.19 -33.76 8.84
C PHE A 88 -2.16 -34.44 7.46
N GLN A 89 -2.79 -33.87 6.45
CA GLN A 89 -2.64 -34.28 5.06
C GLN A 89 -1.64 -33.37 4.33
N PRO A 90 -1.06 -33.82 3.21
CA PRO A 90 -0.28 -32.96 2.34
C PRO A 90 -1.08 -31.73 1.89
N PRO A 91 -0.44 -30.56 1.72
CA PRO A 91 -1.12 -29.35 1.27
C PRO A 91 -1.65 -29.52 -0.16
N GLU A 92 -2.86 -29.03 -0.40
CA GLU A 92 -3.48 -29.00 -1.71
C GLU A 92 -3.36 -27.60 -2.35
N PRO A 93 -3.36 -27.47 -3.68
CA PRO A 93 -3.38 -26.17 -4.35
C PRO A 93 -4.53 -25.26 -3.86
N PRO A 94 -4.36 -23.93 -3.90
CA PRO A 94 -5.41 -23.00 -3.49
C PRO A 94 -6.53 -22.98 -4.54
N SER A 95 -7.75 -22.70 -4.09
CA SER A 95 -8.87 -22.44 -5.00
C SER A 95 -8.64 -21.16 -5.80
N SER A 96 -8.91 -21.21 -7.11
CA SER A 96 -8.94 -20.00 -7.93
C SER A 96 -10.10 -19.08 -7.53
N TRP A 97 -9.95 -17.78 -7.78
CA TRP A 97 -10.98 -16.78 -7.49
C TRP A 97 -11.27 -15.89 -8.71
N THR A 98 -12.49 -15.35 -8.73
CA THR A 98 -12.89 -14.30 -9.68
C THR A 98 -12.65 -12.92 -9.07
N GLY A 99 -12.49 -11.90 -9.92
CA GLY A 99 -12.21 -10.54 -9.47
C GLY A 99 -10.75 -10.33 -9.03
N ILE A 100 -10.54 -9.39 -8.10
CA ILE A 100 -9.22 -8.99 -7.59
C ILE A 100 -9.19 -9.25 -6.08
N ARG A 101 -8.28 -10.12 -5.63
CA ARG A 101 -8.04 -10.37 -4.19
C ARG A 101 -7.09 -9.31 -3.64
N ASN A 102 -7.43 -8.70 -2.50
CA ASN A 102 -6.52 -7.79 -1.82
C ASN A 102 -5.41 -8.59 -1.10
N ALA A 103 -4.17 -8.21 -1.37
CA ALA A 103 -2.95 -8.77 -0.78
C ALA A 103 -2.10 -7.62 -0.20
N THR A 104 -2.72 -6.79 0.63
CA THR A 104 -2.13 -5.56 1.19
C THR A 104 -1.83 -5.65 2.69
N GLN A 105 -2.15 -6.78 3.32
CA GLN A 105 -2.01 -7.01 4.76
C GLN A 105 -1.55 -8.45 5.00
N PHE A 106 -0.85 -8.69 6.10
CA PHE A 106 -0.48 -10.04 6.50
C PHE A 106 -1.75 -10.86 6.79
N ALA A 107 -1.67 -12.15 6.45
CA ALA A 107 -2.65 -13.13 6.92
C ALA A 107 -2.28 -13.60 8.34
N ALA A 108 -3.22 -14.28 8.99
CA ALA A 108 -2.97 -14.92 10.28
C ALA A 108 -1.78 -15.90 10.20
N VAL A 109 -0.96 -15.92 11.25
CA VAL A 109 0.16 -16.86 11.36
C VAL A 109 -0.34 -18.24 11.79
N CYS A 110 0.50 -19.26 11.62
CA CYS A 110 0.16 -20.60 12.08
C CYS A 110 0.09 -20.68 13.61
N PRO A 111 -0.75 -21.59 14.16
CA PRO A 111 -0.90 -21.74 15.59
C PRO A 111 0.43 -22.12 16.25
N GLN A 112 0.85 -21.33 17.24
CA GLN A 112 2.09 -21.53 17.96
C GLN A 112 1.96 -21.04 19.40
N TYR A 113 2.58 -21.76 20.33
CA TYR A 113 2.61 -21.40 21.74
C TYR A 113 4.03 -20.94 22.11
N LEU A 114 4.18 -19.65 22.38
CA LEU A 114 5.44 -19.08 22.88
C LEU A 114 5.39 -19.07 24.41
N ASP A 115 6.10 -20.00 25.04
CA ASP A 115 6.28 -20.06 26.50
C ASP A 115 7.72 -19.76 26.86
N GLU A 116 7.96 -18.65 27.56
CA GLU A 116 9.28 -18.23 28.06
C GLU A 116 10.05 -19.35 28.78
N ARG A 117 9.34 -20.33 29.36
CA ARG A 117 9.94 -21.41 30.17
C ARG A 117 10.37 -22.64 29.35
N SER A 118 10.11 -22.65 28.05
CA SER A 118 10.52 -23.75 27.18
C SER A 118 12.02 -23.68 26.89
N LEU A 119 12.77 -24.73 27.23
CA LEU A 119 14.21 -24.86 26.91
C LEU A 119 14.51 -24.79 25.41
N LEU A 120 13.48 -25.00 24.56
CA LEU A 120 13.59 -24.82 23.12
C LEU A 120 13.70 -23.34 22.72
N ASN A 121 13.23 -22.41 23.55
CA ASN A 121 13.40 -20.97 23.30
C ASN A 121 14.85 -20.54 23.46
N ASP A 122 15.63 -21.15 24.35
CA ASP A 122 17.07 -20.85 24.48
C ASP A 122 17.90 -21.24 23.24
N MET A 123 17.33 -22.08 22.36
CA MET A 123 17.94 -22.43 21.07
C MET A 123 17.57 -21.44 19.94
N LEU A 124 16.68 -20.48 20.20
CA LEU A 124 16.27 -19.48 19.21
C LEU A 124 17.31 -18.35 19.12
N PRO A 125 17.36 -17.63 17.98
CA PRO A 125 18.24 -16.48 17.83
C PRO A 125 17.99 -15.43 18.92
N VAL A 126 19.05 -14.84 19.46
CA VAL A 126 18.98 -13.86 20.56
C VAL A 126 18.04 -12.69 20.24
N TRP A 127 18.03 -12.19 19.01
CA TRP A 127 17.14 -11.09 18.60
C TRP A 127 15.65 -11.47 18.65
N PHE A 128 15.33 -12.76 18.58
CA PHE A 128 13.96 -13.28 18.65
C PHE A 128 13.50 -13.43 20.12
N THR A 129 14.38 -13.89 21.00
CA THR A 129 14.05 -14.15 22.41
C THR A 129 14.21 -12.94 23.33
N ALA A 130 15.09 -11.99 22.99
CA ALA A 130 15.36 -10.83 23.82
C ALA A 130 14.18 -9.83 23.89
N ASN A 131 13.30 -9.83 22.87
CA ASN A 131 12.21 -8.86 22.74
C ASN A 131 10.86 -9.56 22.49
N LEU A 132 10.46 -10.43 23.42
CA LEU A 132 9.24 -11.25 23.25
C LEU A 132 7.98 -10.40 23.03
N ASP A 133 7.83 -9.26 23.71
CA ASP A 133 6.70 -8.34 23.52
C ASP A 133 6.57 -7.86 22.07
N THR A 134 7.69 -7.59 21.40
CA THR A 134 7.69 -7.17 19.99
C THR A 134 7.30 -8.34 19.09
N VAL A 135 7.82 -9.54 19.36
CA VAL A 135 7.48 -10.76 18.60
C VAL A 135 5.99 -11.09 18.74
N MET A 136 5.41 -10.92 19.93
CA MET A 136 3.98 -11.14 20.16
C MET A 136 3.09 -10.31 19.24
N THR A 137 3.49 -9.09 18.85
CA THR A 137 2.73 -8.29 17.88
C THR A 137 2.61 -8.95 16.50
N TYR A 138 3.57 -9.79 16.11
CA TYR A 138 3.58 -10.51 14.84
C TYR A 138 2.87 -11.87 14.91
N VAL A 139 2.77 -12.47 16.11
CA VAL A 139 2.22 -13.83 16.27
C VAL A 139 0.89 -13.89 17.02
N GLN A 140 0.32 -12.76 17.40
CA GLN A 140 -0.96 -12.71 18.14
C GLN A 140 -2.16 -13.15 17.30
N ASP A 141 -2.18 -12.85 16.00
CA ASP A 141 -3.27 -13.23 15.09
C ASP A 141 -2.97 -14.60 14.49
N GLN A 142 -3.48 -15.65 15.15
CA GLN A 142 -3.24 -17.04 14.77
C GLN A 142 -4.49 -17.70 14.21
N ASN A 143 -4.32 -18.50 13.17
CA ASN A 143 -5.36 -19.34 12.61
C ASN A 143 -4.77 -20.62 12.01
N GLU A 144 -5.55 -21.70 11.97
CA GLU A 144 -5.14 -22.91 11.26
C GLU A 144 -5.13 -22.71 9.73
N ASP A 145 -5.96 -21.80 9.21
CA ASP A 145 -5.82 -21.25 7.87
C ASP A 145 -4.64 -20.24 7.84
N CYS A 146 -3.42 -20.75 7.69
CA CYS A 146 -2.18 -19.97 7.72
C CYS A 146 -1.25 -20.17 6.52
N LEU A 147 -1.69 -20.88 5.46
CA LEU A 147 -0.83 -21.21 4.30
C LEU A 147 -0.74 -20.04 3.30
N TYR A 148 -0.10 -18.97 3.76
CA TYR A 148 0.11 -17.73 3.03
C TYR A 148 1.59 -17.40 2.89
N LEU A 149 1.93 -16.67 1.81
CA LEU A 149 3.26 -16.13 1.58
C LEU A 149 3.20 -14.63 1.32
N ASN A 150 4.35 -13.98 1.48
CA ASN A 150 4.52 -12.55 1.23
C ASN A 150 5.59 -12.36 0.15
N ILE A 151 5.34 -11.47 -0.80
CA ILE A 151 6.23 -11.19 -1.94
C ILE A 151 6.64 -9.72 -1.88
N TYR A 152 7.94 -9.46 -2.01
CA TYR A 152 8.54 -8.13 -2.04
C TYR A 152 9.28 -7.96 -3.37
N ILE A 153 8.76 -7.09 -4.23
CA ILE A 153 9.30 -6.86 -5.58
C ILE A 153 9.97 -5.47 -5.60
N PRO A 154 11.29 -5.37 -5.84
CA PRO A 154 11.94 -4.08 -5.97
C PRO A 154 11.43 -3.37 -7.23
N THR A 155 11.06 -2.10 -7.11
CA THR A 155 10.79 -1.29 -8.31
C THR A 155 12.09 -0.67 -8.78
N GLU A 156 12.45 -0.90 -10.04
CA GLU A 156 13.68 -0.41 -10.65
C GLU A 156 13.64 1.11 -10.80
N ASN A 157 13.99 1.82 -9.72
CA ASN A 157 14.20 3.27 -9.68
C ASN A 157 15.48 3.65 -8.92
N GLY A 158 16.27 2.66 -8.48
CA GLY A 158 17.61 2.89 -7.95
C GLY A 158 18.54 3.22 -9.11
N LYS A 159 18.89 4.50 -9.27
CA LYS A 159 19.90 4.95 -10.22
C LYS A 159 21.18 4.13 -9.98
N TYR A 160 21.49 3.19 -10.88
CA TYR A 160 22.70 2.38 -10.78
C TYR A 160 23.91 3.32 -10.75
N ILE A 161 24.55 3.44 -9.59
CA ILE A 161 25.86 4.08 -9.47
C ILE A 161 26.86 2.98 -9.88
N HIS A 162 27.19 2.94 -11.17
CA HIS A 162 28.36 2.20 -11.67
C HIS A 162 29.61 3.06 -11.51
#